data_AF-A0A7W0Q4X7-F1
#
_entry.id   AF-A0A7W0Q4X7-F1
#
_cell.length_a   1.000
_cell.length_b   1.000
_cell.length_c   1.000
_cell.angle_alpha   90.00
_cell.angle_beta   90.00
_cell.angle_gamma   90.00
#
_symmetry.space_group_name_H-M   'P 1'
#
loop_
_entity.id
_entity.type
_entity.pdbx_description
1 polymer ?
#
loop_
_entity_poly.entity_id
_entity_poly.type
_entity_poly.pdbx_seq_one_letter_code
_entity_poly.pdbx_strand_id
1 'polypeptide(L)'
;MFAFVGLAALLTGCPDRTISEVNPQQGRVEYKDIPVTVNRNIDILFVIDDSGSMADKQSNLASNFPNFVNVLNTIEGGLPDVHIGVITSDMGTKGTEGTPAPGVGTVGQGGCANVGDDGKLTTSGAAVTGAFISDIRGTTPGERIKNYSGDLATVFGTMARVGATGCGFEQHLWSMQRALQNVTANPGFLRPDAFLAVIFIADEDDCSMTNGTLLAAGDTGPLGPLTSFRCTRFGVTCAVGGATPDQMNTVGVKDQCAPNENSQYLAKVSGFVTYLKGLKSDPSKVIVAGIMGTTEPFTIETRQINNQNQIALGRSCTYQGSGSLQVADPPTRIKFFLDQFPNRSTFTTICQPDLSGGLQQIAQLLKTALGNPCIEGNLADPIDCSVSDVANYLKPNQNEVVLPQCDATASVKPCWQIKKDAAKCPGGDNFVLDIQRTQAPPPDTHVIAYCVTEPE
;
A
#
# COMPACT_ATOMS: atom_id res chain seq x y z
N MET A 1 -24.48 -45.99 -75.97
CA MET A 1 -25.25 -44.74 -76.07
C MET A 1 -25.20 -44.08 -74.70
N PHE A 2 -24.88 -42.77 -74.63
CA PHE A 2 -24.51 -41.95 -73.45
C PHE A 2 -23.07 -42.15 -72.93
N ALA A 3 -22.10 -41.26 -73.25
CA ALA A 3 -21.79 -39.92 -72.69
C ALA A 3 -21.16 -40.03 -71.28
N PHE A 4 -19.96 -39.53 -70.98
CA PHE A 4 -19.54 -38.12 -71.03
C PHE A 4 -18.01 -37.93 -71.01
N VAL A 5 -17.64 -36.72 -71.46
CA VAL A 5 -16.37 -36.01 -71.58
C VAL A 5 -15.49 -36.01 -70.31
N GLY A 6 -14.18 -36.22 -70.48
CA GLY A 6 -13.14 -36.05 -69.45
C GLY A 6 -12.11 -34.99 -69.86
N LEU A 7 -12.03 -33.95 -69.04
CA LEU A 7 -11.45 -32.62 -69.25
C LEU A 7 -9.91 -32.60 -69.20
N ALA A 8 -9.27 -31.84 -70.10
CA ALA A 8 -7.84 -31.55 -70.10
C ALA A 8 -7.49 -30.55 -68.99
N ALA A 9 -6.56 -30.93 -68.11
CA ALA A 9 -6.05 -30.07 -67.04
C ALA A 9 -4.97 -29.11 -67.59
N LEU A 10 -5.30 -27.82 -67.63
CA LEU A 10 -4.35 -26.71 -67.80
C LEU A 10 -3.71 -26.42 -66.43
N LEU A 11 -2.39 -26.57 -66.34
CA LEU A 11 -1.58 -26.15 -65.21
C LEU A 11 -1.57 -24.62 -65.12
N THR A 12 -2.36 -24.06 -64.21
CA THR A 12 -2.24 -22.67 -63.78
C THR A 12 -1.12 -22.56 -62.75
N GLY A 13 -0.03 -21.88 -63.09
CA GLY A 13 1.01 -21.51 -62.13
C GLY A 13 0.46 -20.49 -61.12
N CYS A 14 0.52 -20.80 -59.84
CA CYS A 14 0.35 -19.82 -58.77
C CYS A 14 1.60 -18.92 -58.74
N PRO A 15 1.47 -17.58 -58.74
CA PRO A 15 2.60 -16.72 -58.42
C PRO A 15 2.96 -16.94 -56.96
N ASP A 16 4.18 -17.42 -56.74
CA ASP A 16 4.78 -17.55 -55.42
C ASP A 16 4.94 -16.14 -54.82
N ARG A 17 4.03 -15.78 -53.91
CA ARG A 17 4.23 -14.66 -53.00
C ARG A 17 4.88 -15.23 -51.75
N THR A 18 6.19 -15.40 -51.79
CA THR A 18 6.97 -15.46 -50.55
C THR A 18 6.83 -14.11 -49.86
N ILE A 19 5.90 -14.04 -48.92
CA ILE A 19 5.88 -12.98 -47.90
C ILE A 19 7.18 -13.16 -47.13
N SER A 20 8.07 -12.17 -47.18
CA SER A 20 9.25 -12.14 -46.32
C SER A 20 8.78 -12.35 -44.89
N GLU A 21 9.32 -13.38 -44.23
CA GLU A 21 9.07 -13.64 -42.83
C GLU A 21 9.58 -12.44 -42.03
N VAL A 22 8.67 -11.57 -41.59
CA VAL A 22 8.97 -10.56 -40.60
C VAL A 22 8.99 -11.28 -39.27
N ASN A 23 10.18 -11.66 -38.81
CA ASN A 23 10.35 -12.10 -37.42
C ASN A 23 9.93 -10.92 -36.53
N PRO A 24 8.84 -10.99 -35.74
CA PRO A 24 8.54 -9.96 -34.79
C PRO A 24 9.70 -9.90 -33.80
N GLN A 25 10.50 -8.84 -33.88
CA GLN A 25 11.36 -8.46 -32.77
C GLN A 25 10.39 -8.08 -31.65
N GLN A 26 10.16 -8.97 -30.70
CA GLN A 26 9.53 -8.61 -29.43
C GLN A 26 10.51 -7.69 -28.70
N GLY A 27 10.52 -6.41 -29.07
CA GLY A 27 11.21 -5.39 -28.30
C GLY A 27 10.62 -5.34 -26.90
N ARG A 28 11.47 -5.15 -25.88
CA ARG A 28 10.97 -4.81 -24.55
C ARG A 28 10.32 -3.42 -24.65
N VAL A 29 9.15 -3.27 -24.04
CA VAL A 29 8.38 -2.02 -24.04
C VAL A 29 8.30 -1.52 -22.62
N GLU A 30 8.77 -0.29 -22.39
CA GLU A 30 8.52 0.41 -21.13
C GLU A 30 7.11 1.00 -21.17
N TYR A 31 6.31 0.65 -20.17
CA TYR A 31 4.97 1.16 -19.96
C TYR A 31 4.99 2.29 -18.92
N LYS A 32 4.39 3.43 -19.26
CA LYS A 32 4.13 4.54 -18.34
C LYS A 32 2.65 4.85 -18.28
N ASP A 33 2.21 5.15 -17.06
CA ASP A 33 0.87 5.63 -16.73
C ASP A 33 1.01 6.89 -15.90
N ILE A 34 0.69 8.05 -16.50
CA ILE A 34 0.87 9.37 -15.89
C ILE A 34 -0.49 10.10 -15.90
N PRO A 35 -1.12 10.38 -14.76
CA PRO A 35 -2.35 11.17 -14.74
C PRO A 35 -2.12 12.57 -15.35
N VAL A 36 -2.97 12.99 -16.30
CA VAL A 36 -2.70 14.19 -17.10
C VAL A 36 -2.83 15.49 -16.28
N THR A 37 -3.83 15.57 -15.41
CA THR A 37 -3.84 16.59 -14.36
C THR A 37 -2.93 16.07 -13.25
N VAL A 38 -1.74 16.65 -13.13
CA VAL A 38 -0.77 16.29 -12.08
C VAL A 38 -1.36 16.67 -10.72
N ASN A 39 -2.16 15.76 -10.18
CA ASN A 39 -2.75 15.87 -8.87
C ASN A 39 -1.70 15.44 -7.84
N ARG A 40 -1.06 16.45 -7.25
CA ARG A 40 -0.01 16.25 -6.24
C ARG A 40 -0.55 16.33 -4.82
N ASN A 41 -1.87 16.23 -4.65
CA ASN A 41 -2.47 16.13 -3.33
C ASN A 41 -2.40 14.68 -2.87
N ILE A 42 -1.81 14.44 -1.70
CA ILE A 42 -1.76 13.12 -1.09
C ILE A 42 -2.03 13.18 0.41
N ASP A 43 -2.96 12.34 0.87
CA ASP A 43 -3.20 12.09 2.28
C ASP A 43 -2.50 10.77 2.65
N ILE A 44 -1.60 10.81 3.63
CA ILE A 44 -0.81 9.65 4.08
C ILE A 44 -1.23 9.34 5.51
N LEU A 45 -1.82 8.17 5.72
CA LEU A 45 -2.20 7.64 7.02
C LEU A 45 -1.21 6.56 7.44
N PHE A 46 -0.46 6.81 8.51
CA PHE A 46 0.34 5.80 9.17
C PHE A 46 -0.49 5.13 10.27
N VAL A 47 -0.58 3.80 10.18
CA VAL A 47 -1.21 2.93 11.18
C VAL A 47 -0.08 2.20 11.88
N ILE A 48 0.27 2.65 13.08
CA ILE A 48 1.43 2.16 13.82
C ILE A 48 0.97 1.32 14.99
N ASP A 49 1.49 0.11 15.07
CA ASP A 49 1.32 -0.72 16.24
C ASP A 49 2.04 -0.11 17.46
N ASP A 50 1.26 0.15 18.50
CA ASP A 50 1.70 0.72 19.77
C ASP A 50 1.65 -0.30 20.92
N SER A 51 1.56 -1.59 20.60
CA SER A 51 1.67 -2.69 21.56
C SER A 51 3.08 -2.77 22.19
N GLY A 52 3.20 -3.51 23.29
CA GLY A 52 4.46 -3.62 24.04
C GLY A 52 5.63 -4.24 23.26
N SER A 53 5.35 -5.11 22.30
CA SER A 53 6.34 -5.78 21.43
C SER A 53 7.04 -4.81 20.47
N MET A 54 6.42 -3.64 20.21
CA MET A 54 6.93 -2.60 19.32
C MET A 54 7.91 -1.61 19.98
N ALA A 55 8.15 -1.69 21.30
CA ALA A 55 8.95 -0.72 22.05
C ALA A 55 10.34 -0.45 21.44
N ASP A 56 11.08 -1.51 21.14
CA ASP A 56 12.43 -1.39 20.59
C ASP A 56 12.40 -1.01 19.09
N LYS A 57 11.35 -1.42 18.37
CA LYS A 57 11.18 -1.20 16.92
C LYS A 57 10.83 0.25 16.60
N GLN A 58 10.04 0.92 17.44
CA GLN A 58 9.67 2.32 17.22
C GLN A 58 10.87 3.28 17.26
N SER A 59 11.90 2.98 18.06
CA SER A 59 13.12 3.77 18.07
C SER A 59 13.87 3.70 16.73
N ASN A 60 13.96 2.52 16.12
CA ASN A 60 14.59 2.33 14.81
C ASN A 60 13.74 2.92 13.68
N LEU A 61 12.43 2.76 13.78
CA LEU A 61 11.47 3.28 12.82
C LEU A 61 11.51 4.82 12.78
N ALA A 62 11.44 5.46 13.95
CA ALA A 62 11.44 6.91 14.06
C ALA A 62 12.72 7.57 13.51
N SER A 63 13.86 6.89 13.65
CA SER A 63 15.14 7.36 13.10
C SER A 63 15.20 7.32 11.57
N ASN A 64 14.30 6.58 10.90
CA ASN A 64 14.30 6.40 9.45
C ASN A 64 13.25 7.25 8.72
N PHE A 65 12.27 7.85 9.42
CA PHE A 65 11.29 8.74 8.80
C PHE A 65 11.85 9.99 8.11
N PRO A 66 12.98 10.58 8.54
CA PRO A 66 13.62 11.62 7.74
C PRO A 66 13.95 11.18 6.32
N ASN A 67 14.36 9.92 6.12
CA ASN A 67 14.64 9.39 4.78
C ASN A 67 13.37 9.29 3.94
N PHE A 68 12.25 8.86 4.54
CA PHE A 68 10.95 8.85 3.86
C PHE A 68 10.54 10.24 3.37
N VAL A 69 10.61 11.25 4.25
CA VAL A 69 10.29 12.64 3.89
C VAL A 69 11.26 13.19 2.85
N ASN A 70 12.54 12.85 2.93
CA ASN A 70 13.53 13.23 1.92
C ASN A 70 13.17 12.68 0.55
N VAL A 71 12.75 11.41 0.44
CA VAL A 71 12.30 10.86 -0.85
C VAL A 71 11.03 11.56 -1.34
N LEU A 72 10.08 11.89 -0.46
CA LEU A 72 8.91 12.69 -0.84
C LEU A 72 9.32 14.07 -1.41
N ASN A 73 10.35 14.70 -0.85
CA ASN A 73 10.89 15.97 -1.37
C ASN A 73 11.51 15.82 -2.77
N THR A 74 11.95 14.62 -3.15
CA THR A 74 12.51 14.32 -4.48
C THR A 74 11.46 13.99 -5.53
N ILE A 75 10.18 13.90 -5.17
CA ILE A 75 9.10 13.73 -6.14
C ILE A 75 9.10 14.95 -7.06
N GLU A 76 8.87 14.73 -8.36
CA GLU A 76 8.84 15.81 -9.34
C GLU A 76 7.91 16.93 -8.90
N GLY A 77 8.42 18.17 -8.91
CA GLY A 77 7.73 19.35 -8.41
C GLY A 77 7.96 19.63 -6.92
N GLY A 78 8.91 18.94 -6.28
CA GLY A 78 9.26 19.08 -4.87
C GLY A 78 8.34 18.28 -3.95
N LEU A 79 8.17 18.69 -2.70
CA LEU A 79 7.21 18.05 -1.81
C LEU A 79 5.77 18.18 -2.38
N PRO A 80 5.00 17.08 -2.47
CA PRO A 80 3.58 17.15 -2.80
C PRO A 80 2.77 17.98 -1.76
N ASP A 81 1.51 18.23 -2.06
CA ASP A 81 0.58 18.82 -1.10
C ASP A 81 0.09 17.72 -0.15
N VAL A 82 0.76 17.62 1.00
CA VAL A 82 0.64 16.47 1.91
C VAL A 82 -0.27 16.77 3.08
N HIS A 83 -1.15 15.82 3.39
CA HIS A 83 -1.66 15.62 4.74
C HIS A 83 -1.02 14.36 5.32
N ILE A 84 -0.41 14.41 6.50
CA ILE A 84 0.23 13.25 7.13
C ILE A 84 -0.39 13.03 8.52
N GLY A 85 -1.10 11.92 8.66
CA GLY A 85 -1.78 11.51 9.87
C GLY A 85 -1.14 10.26 10.46
N VAL A 86 -1.14 10.17 11.78
CA VAL A 86 -0.70 8.97 12.52
C VAL A 86 -1.84 8.52 13.41
N ILE A 87 -2.13 7.22 13.42
CA ILE A 87 -3.00 6.54 14.38
C ILE A 87 -2.29 5.30 14.92
N THR A 88 -2.82 4.78 16.03
CA THR A 88 -2.40 3.52 16.62
C THR A 88 -3.26 2.34 16.14
N SER A 89 -2.88 1.12 16.51
CA SER A 89 -3.71 -0.09 16.31
C SER A 89 -4.74 -0.30 17.43
N ASP A 90 -4.70 0.51 18.51
CA ASP A 90 -5.57 0.37 19.68
C ASP A 90 -7.02 0.84 19.42
N MET A 91 -7.92 -0.12 19.26
CA MET A 91 -9.37 0.09 19.16
C MET A 91 -10.12 -0.39 20.42
N GLY A 92 -9.38 -0.68 21.50
CA GLY A 92 -9.92 -1.17 22.76
C GLY A 92 -10.64 -2.50 22.60
N THR A 93 -11.81 -2.60 23.23
CA THR A 93 -12.59 -3.85 23.35
C THR A 93 -13.94 -3.78 22.64
N LYS A 94 -14.18 -2.71 21.88
CA LYS A 94 -15.45 -2.49 21.17
C LYS A 94 -15.40 -3.05 19.75
N GLY A 95 -16.03 -4.22 19.57
CA GLY A 95 -16.36 -4.74 18.25
C GLY A 95 -17.57 -4.03 17.61
N THR A 96 -18.05 -4.59 16.49
CA THR A 96 -19.24 -4.10 15.77
C THR A 96 -20.56 -4.31 16.50
N GLU A 97 -20.58 -5.12 17.56
CA GLU A 97 -21.76 -5.39 18.41
C GLU A 97 -22.19 -4.19 19.28
N GLY A 98 -21.43 -3.10 19.28
CA GLY A 98 -21.86 -1.79 19.78
C GLY A 98 -21.56 -1.54 21.26
N THR A 99 -21.47 -2.57 22.11
CA THR A 99 -21.04 -2.45 23.51
C THR A 99 -19.60 -2.97 23.66
N PRO A 100 -18.68 -2.22 24.30
CA PRO A 100 -17.35 -2.72 24.62
C PRO A 100 -17.40 -3.97 25.51
N ALA A 101 -16.57 -4.96 25.20
CA ALA A 101 -16.33 -6.06 26.14
C ALA A 101 -15.59 -5.55 27.39
N PRO A 102 -15.60 -6.33 28.50
CA PRO A 102 -14.79 -6.01 29.67
C PRO A 102 -13.33 -5.75 29.30
N GLY A 103 -12.68 -4.83 30.01
CA GLY A 103 -11.27 -4.55 29.80
C GLY A 103 -10.39 -5.77 30.07
N VAL A 104 -9.32 -5.90 29.30
CA VAL A 104 -8.31 -6.96 29.45
C VAL A 104 -6.98 -6.32 29.81
N GLY A 105 -6.28 -6.87 30.81
CA GLY A 105 -5.01 -6.32 31.27
C GLY A 105 -5.14 -4.93 31.92
N THR A 106 -4.04 -4.18 31.96
CA THR A 106 -3.98 -2.83 32.51
C THR A 106 -3.74 -1.83 31.38
N VAL A 107 -4.67 -0.88 31.20
CA VAL A 107 -4.56 0.17 30.16
C VAL A 107 -3.29 1.00 30.39
N GLY A 108 -2.55 1.28 29.32
CA GLY A 108 -1.23 1.92 29.39
C GLY A 108 -0.10 0.97 29.77
N GLN A 109 -0.39 -0.34 29.87
CA GLN A 109 0.57 -1.41 30.09
C GLN A 109 0.19 -2.64 29.25
N GLY A 110 -0.20 -2.43 27.99
CA GLY A 110 -0.61 -3.53 27.09
C GLY A 110 -2.09 -3.90 27.17
N GLY A 111 -2.86 -3.30 28.10
CA GLY A 111 -4.27 -3.61 28.30
C GLY A 111 -5.22 -2.86 27.38
N CYS A 112 -6.34 -3.49 27.07
CA CYS A 112 -7.38 -3.01 26.17
C CYS A 112 -8.63 -2.63 26.96
N ALA A 113 -9.25 -1.49 26.67
CA ALA A 113 -10.54 -1.12 27.25
C ALA A 113 -11.36 -0.20 26.34
N ASN A 114 -12.68 -0.26 26.45
CA ASN A 114 -13.61 0.66 25.80
C ASN A 114 -13.38 0.71 24.28
N VAL A 115 -13.06 1.89 23.75
CA VAL A 115 -12.84 2.15 22.32
C VAL A 115 -11.37 2.36 21.96
N GLY A 116 -10.45 2.20 22.93
CA GLY A 116 -9.03 2.51 22.72
C GLY A 116 -8.83 3.96 22.28
N ASP A 117 -7.98 4.14 21.27
CA ASP A 117 -7.73 5.42 20.62
C ASP A 117 -8.77 5.78 19.56
N ASP A 118 -9.64 4.84 19.20
CA ASP A 118 -10.82 5.03 18.35
C ASP A 118 -10.50 5.65 16.97
N GLY A 119 -9.34 5.32 16.42
CA GLY A 119 -8.85 5.83 15.13
C GLY A 119 -8.66 7.35 15.11
N LYS A 120 -8.47 8.00 16.26
CA LYS A 120 -8.18 9.43 16.33
C LYS A 120 -6.75 9.70 15.92
N LEU A 121 -6.57 10.68 15.04
CA LEU A 121 -5.26 11.15 14.65
C LEU A 121 -4.52 11.74 15.86
N THR A 122 -3.26 11.36 16.03
CA THR A 122 -2.40 11.82 17.12
C THR A 122 -1.17 12.55 16.58
N THR A 123 -0.72 13.54 17.36
CA THR A 123 0.52 14.27 17.08
C THR A 123 1.67 13.79 17.97
N SER A 124 1.41 12.94 18.97
CA SER A 124 2.43 12.43 19.91
C SER A 124 3.33 13.54 20.51
N GLY A 125 2.77 14.73 20.73
CA GLY A 125 3.48 15.90 21.26
C GLY A 125 4.28 16.71 20.23
N ALA A 126 4.19 16.39 18.93
CA ALA A 126 4.81 17.15 17.86
C ALA A 126 4.20 18.57 17.74
N ALA A 127 5.02 19.52 17.27
CA ALA A 127 4.66 20.93 17.12
C ALA A 127 3.74 21.20 15.91
N VAL A 128 2.53 20.63 15.96
CA VAL A 128 1.50 20.70 14.91
C VAL A 128 0.24 21.36 15.48
N THR A 129 -0.32 22.30 14.72
CA THR A 129 -1.63 22.92 15.00
C THR A 129 -2.71 22.08 14.33
N GLY A 130 -3.40 21.26 15.11
CA GLY A 130 -4.41 20.30 14.63
C GLY A 130 -4.02 18.86 14.97
N ALA A 131 -4.66 17.89 14.32
CA ALA A 131 -4.45 16.46 14.60
C ALA A 131 -3.49 15.76 13.61
N PHE A 132 -3.15 16.42 12.51
CA PHE A 132 -2.29 15.90 11.45
C PHE A 132 -1.44 17.01 10.84
N ILE A 133 -0.33 16.67 10.19
CA ILE A 133 0.48 17.64 9.44
C ILE A 133 -0.26 18.00 8.15
N SER A 134 -0.40 19.30 7.90
CA SER A 134 -0.78 19.84 6.59
C SER A 134 0.38 20.69 6.08
N ASP A 135 0.85 20.36 4.88
CA ASP A 135 1.86 21.13 4.17
C ASP A 135 1.46 21.19 2.69
N ILE A 136 0.90 22.33 2.30
CA ILE A 136 0.29 22.53 0.97
C ILE A 136 0.84 23.80 0.33
N ARG A 137 0.84 23.86 -0.99
CA ARG A 137 1.23 25.06 -1.73
C ARG A 137 0.26 26.22 -1.46
N GLY A 138 0.82 27.42 -1.30
CA GLY A 138 0.08 28.67 -1.18
C GLY A 138 -0.37 29.22 -2.53
N THR A 139 -0.93 30.42 -2.52
CA THR A 139 -1.36 31.12 -3.75
C THR A 139 -0.19 31.77 -4.49
N THR A 140 0.94 31.99 -3.81
CA THR A 140 2.16 32.54 -4.40
C THR A 140 3.14 31.44 -4.81
N PRO A 141 3.82 31.52 -5.98
CA PRO A 141 4.85 30.55 -6.36
C PRO A 141 5.93 30.37 -5.28
N GLY A 142 6.18 29.13 -4.88
CA GLY A 142 7.16 28.77 -3.84
C GLY A 142 6.67 28.93 -2.39
N GLU A 143 5.49 29.50 -2.18
CA GLU A 143 4.88 29.58 -0.85
C GLU A 143 4.31 28.22 -0.41
N ARG A 144 4.49 27.90 0.87
CA ARG A 144 3.91 26.72 1.52
C ARG A 144 3.11 27.17 2.74
N ILE A 145 1.86 26.76 2.81
CA ILE A 145 0.99 26.91 3.98
C ILE A 145 1.17 25.67 4.84
N LYS A 146 1.71 25.88 6.04
CA LYS A 146 2.07 24.84 7.00
C LYS A 146 1.30 25.03 8.28
N ASN A 147 0.86 23.95 8.90
CA ASN A 147 0.28 23.99 10.24
C ASN A 147 1.26 23.55 11.35
N TYR A 148 2.53 23.38 11.03
CA TYR A 148 3.57 22.95 11.97
C TYR A 148 4.76 23.92 11.98
N SER A 149 5.59 23.84 13.02
CA SER A 149 6.83 24.61 13.12
C SER A 149 8.06 23.69 13.04
N GLY A 150 9.16 24.22 12.49
CA GLY A 150 10.40 23.47 12.29
C GLY A 150 10.44 22.68 10.98
N ASP A 151 11.25 21.62 10.97
CA ASP A 151 11.48 20.76 9.82
C ASP A 151 10.46 19.60 9.76
N LEU A 152 9.95 19.29 8.56
CA LEU A 152 8.91 18.29 8.36
C LEU A 152 9.34 16.89 8.83
N ALA A 153 10.57 16.49 8.53
CA ALA A 153 11.09 15.19 8.91
C ALA A 153 11.17 15.05 10.44
N THR A 154 11.60 16.12 11.12
CA THR A 154 11.66 16.16 12.59
C THR A 154 10.28 16.11 13.23
N VAL A 155 9.32 16.90 12.72
CA VAL A 155 7.94 16.92 13.23
C VAL A 155 7.26 15.57 13.02
N PHE A 156 7.35 15.02 11.81
CA PHE A 156 6.78 13.71 11.51
C PHE A 156 7.44 12.58 12.31
N GLY A 157 8.77 12.59 12.45
CA GLY A 157 9.50 11.65 13.29
C GLY A 157 9.11 11.70 14.76
N THR A 158 8.61 12.85 15.25
CA THR A 158 8.02 12.97 16.58
C THR A 158 6.61 12.39 16.62
N MET A 159 5.76 12.71 15.64
CA MET A 159 4.38 12.19 15.57
C MET A 159 4.33 10.66 15.55
N ALA A 160 5.25 10.04 14.81
CA ALA A 160 5.26 8.60 14.62
C ALA A 160 5.82 7.79 15.81
N ARG A 161 6.30 8.46 16.88
CA ARG A 161 6.65 7.82 18.16
C ARG A 161 5.42 7.75 19.06
N VAL A 162 4.51 6.84 18.73
CA VAL A 162 3.22 6.69 19.42
C VAL A 162 3.36 6.00 20.79
N GLY A 163 4.49 5.33 21.06
CA GLY A 163 4.73 4.60 22.31
C GLY A 163 4.39 3.12 22.18
N ALA A 164 4.64 2.34 23.23
CA ALA A 164 4.54 0.87 23.21
C ALA A 164 3.73 0.36 24.42
N THR A 165 2.60 0.99 24.68
CA THR A 165 1.75 0.74 25.86
C THR A 165 0.29 0.46 25.53
N GLY A 166 -0.05 0.47 24.24
CA GLY A 166 -1.39 0.24 23.70
C GLY A 166 -1.83 -1.22 23.80
N CYS A 167 -3.08 -1.46 23.40
CA CYS A 167 -3.73 -2.76 23.45
C CYS A 167 -2.97 -3.86 22.68
N GLY A 168 -2.62 -4.96 23.36
CA GLY A 168 -2.00 -6.16 22.77
C GLY A 168 -2.94 -7.06 21.94
N PHE A 169 -4.02 -6.48 21.41
CA PHE A 169 -4.94 -7.09 20.44
C PHE A 169 -5.11 -6.07 19.31
N GLU A 170 -4.14 -6.05 18.41
CA GLU A 170 -3.87 -4.96 17.48
C GLU A 170 -4.92 -4.92 16.35
N GLN A 171 -5.71 -3.86 16.25
CA GLN A 171 -6.84 -3.79 15.31
C GLN A 171 -6.57 -2.83 14.15
N HIS A 172 -5.47 -3.04 13.45
CA HIS A 172 -4.96 -2.22 12.35
C HIS A 172 -6.02 -1.83 11.30
N LEU A 173 -6.81 -2.79 10.81
CA LEU A 173 -7.79 -2.53 9.74
C LEU A 173 -8.98 -1.73 10.25
N TRP A 174 -9.44 -2.00 11.49
CA TRP A 174 -10.48 -1.20 12.13
C TRP A 174 -10.01 0.20 12.46
N SER A 175 -8.77 0.38 12.94
CA SER A 175 -8.25 1.72 13.23
C SER A 175 -8.11 2.54 11.95
N MET A 176 -7.60 1.94 10.86
CA MET A 176 -7.59 2.55 9.52
C MET A 176 -9.00 3.00 9.11
N GLN A 177 -9.95 2.06 9.10
CA GLN A 177 -11.31 2.36 8.65
C GLN A 177 -11.96 3.42 9.55
N ARG A 178 -11.78 3.33 10.86
CA ARG A 178 -12.33 4.31 11.80
C ARG A 178 -11.74 5.70 11.55
N ALA A 179 -10.43 5.81 11.36
CA ALA A 179 -9.78 7.09 11.13
C ALA A 179 -10.28 7.79 9.86
N LEU A 180 -10.55 7.01 8.81
CA LEU A 180 -11.02 7.51 7.52
C LEU A 180 -12.55 7.76 7.49
N GLN A 181 -13.32 7.14 8.39
CA GLN A 181 -14.75 7.40 8.57
C GLN A 181 -15.05 8.56 9.53
N ASN A 182 -14.22 8.74 10.55
CA ASN A 182 -14.48 9.64 11.67
C ASN A 182 -14.18 11.10 11.31
N VAL A 183 -14.96 11.68 10.41
CA VAL A 183 -14.81 13.08 9.96
C VAL A 183 -14.98 14.10 11.08
N THR A 184 -15.61 13.71 12.20
CA THR A 184 -15.76 14.57 13.38
C THR A 184 -14.48 14.60 14.22
N ALA A 185 -13.82 13.45 14.42
CA ALA A 185 -12.57 13.40 15.17
C ALA A 185 -11.35 13.76 14.32
N ASN A 186 -11.41 13.51 13.01
CA ASN A 186 -10.34 13.77 12.05
C ASN A 186 -10.78 14.77 10.96
N PRO A 187 -11.28 15.96 11.34
CA PRO A 187 -11.87 16.89 10.40
C PRO A 187 -10.82 17.40 9.41
N GLY A 188 -11.15 17.32 8.12
CA GLY A 188 -10.31 17.86 7.05
C GLY A 188 -9.07 17.04 6.70
N PHE A 189 -8.84 15.87 7.33
CA PHE A 189 -7.71 15.01 6.99
C PHE A 189 -7.83 14.44 5.57
N LEU A 190 -8.94 13.76 5.27
CA LEU A 190 -9.16 13.10 3.99
C LEU A 190 -9.74 14.06 2.95
N ARG A 191 -8.97 14.39 1.92
CA ARG A 191 -9.38 15.25 0.80
C ARG A 191 -9.98 14.39 -0.31
N PRO A 192 -11.19 14.71 -0.84
CA PRO A 192 -11.83 13.89 -1.87
C PRO A 192 -10.98 13.68 -3.12
N ASP A 193 -10.31 14.74 -3.57
CA ASP A 193 -9.53 14.71 -4.81
C ASP A 193 -8.10 14.18 -4.61
N ALA A 194 -7.59 14.06 -3.38
CA ALA A 194 -6.21 13.61 -3.13
C ALA A 194 -6.04 12.10 -3.32
N PHE A 195 -4.81 11.67 -3.63
CA PHE A 195 -4.38 10.29 -3.40
C PHE A 195 -4.47 9.96 -1.91
N LEU A 196 -4.72 8.70 -1.59
CA LEU A 196 -4.68 8.19 -0.21
C LEU A 196 -3.65 7.08 -0.14
N ALA A 197 -2.64 7.26 0.71
CA ALA A 197 -1.71 6.21 1.09
C ALA A 197 -1.99 5.74 2.53
N VAL A 198 -2.15 4.44 2.74
CA VAL A 198 -2.25 3.84 4.08
C VAL A 198 -1.04 2.94 4.31
N ILE A 199 -0.27 3.22 5.36
CA ILE A 199 0.99 2.54 5.66
C ILE A 199 0.86 1.87 7.02
N PHE A 200 0.89 0.53 7.02
CA PHE A 200 0.86 -0.29 8.24
C PHE A 200 2.28 -0.59 8.71
N ILE A 201 2.53 -0.43 10.00
CA ILE A 201 3.81 -0.74 10.63
C ILE A 201 3.55 -1.49 11.92
N ALA A 202 3.86 -2.78 11.94
CA ALA A 202 3.51 -3.66 13.04
C ALA A 202 4.42 -4.90 13.10
N ASP A 203 4.52 -5.52 14.26
CA ASP A 203 5.17 -6.82 14.39
C ASP A 203 4.19 -7.98 14.68
N GLU A 204 2.89 -7.70 14.74
CA GLU A 204 1.80 -8.68 14.83
C GLU A 204 0.73 -8.47 13.72
N ASP A 205 -0.12 -9.48 13.49
CA ASP A 205 -1.17 -9.44 12.47
C ASP A 205 -2.44 -8.72 12.95
N ASP A 206 -3.37 -8.41 12.03
CA ASP A 206 -4.63 -7.75 12.35
C ASP A 206 -5.60 -8.61 13.18
N CYS A 207 -6.01 -8.08 14.33
CA CYS A 207 -7.06 -8.60 15.21
C CYS A 207 -8.35 -7.76 15.14
N SER A 208 -8.72 -7.21 13.99
CA SER A 208 -9.93 -6.38 13.89
C SER A 208 -11.20 -7.16 14.25
N MET A 209 -11.68 -6.98 15.49
CA MET A 209 -12.74 -7.77 16.13
C MET A 209 -14.13 -7.27 15.73
N THR A 210 -15.03 -8.19 15.40
CA THR A 210 -16.47 -7.91 15.29
C THR A 210 -17.20 -8.18 16.59
N ASN A 211 -16.73 -9.15 17.37
CA ASN A 211 -17.37 -9.62 18.60
C ASN A 211 -16.38 -9.60 19.77
N GLY A 212 -16.70 -8.83 20.81
CA GLY A 212 -15.85 -8.66 21.98
C GLY A 212 -15.75 -9.89 22.90
N THR A 213 -16.58 -10.92 22.68
CA THR A 213 -16.44 -12.22 23.38
C THR A 213 -15.13 -12.92 23.05
N LEU A 214 -14.42 -12.55 21.97
CA LEU A 214 -13.04 -12.98 21.73
C LEU A 214 -12.12 -12.65 22.93
N LEU A 215 -12.44 -11.58 23.66
CA LEU A 215 -11.73 -11.10 24.85
C LEU A 215 -12.32 -11.62 26.17
N ALA A 216 -13.31 -12.51 26.13
CA ALA A 216 -13.93 -13.03 27.34
C ALA A 216 -12.88 -13.68 28.26
N ALA A 217 -12.97 -13.33 29.55
CA ALA A 217 -12.02 -13.76 30.57
C ALA A 217 -12.06 -15.28 30.83
N GLY A 218 -10.90 -15.80 31.23
CA GLY A 218 -10.70 -17.20 31.59
C GLY A 218 -10.37 -18.12 30.41
N ASP A 219 -9.77 -19.27 30.74
CA ASP A 219 -9.48 -20.38 29.81
C ASP A 219 -10.77 -21.21 29.59
N THR A 220 -11.83 -20.53 29.14
CA THR A 220 -13.23 -20.97 29.31
C THR A 220 -13.77 -21.76 28.12
N GLY A 221 -13.08 -22.83 27.75
CA GLY A 221 -13.58 -23.81 26.78
C GLY A 221 -13.13 -23.55 25.34
N PRO A 222 -14.02 -23.31 24.36
CA PRO A 222 -13.68 -23.34 22.94
C PRO A 222 -12.70 -22.27 22.48
N LEU A 223 -12.48 -21.17 23.24
CA LEU A 223 -11.57 -20.08 22.86
C LEU A 223 -10.09 -20.32 23.20
N GLY A 224 -9.79 -21.14 24.22
CA GLY A 224 -8.44 -21.33 24.76
C GLY A 224 -7.92 -20.14 25.59
N PRO A 225 -6.61 -20.06 25.89
CA PRO A 225 -6.04 -18.99 26.72
C PRO A 225 -6.31 -17.58 26.14
N LEU A 226 -6.48 -16.59 27.02
CA LEU A 226 -6.68 -15.19 26.62
C LEU A 226 -5.34 -14.56 26.21
N THR A 227 -5.01 -14.74 24.94
CA THR A 227 -3.80 -14.19 24.28
C THR A 227 -4.14 -13.72 22.86
N SER A 228 -3.26 -12.93 22.24
CA SER A 228 -3.39 -12.51 20.82
C SER A 228 -3.49 -13.70 19.87
N PHE A 229 -3.06 -14.90 20.27
CA PHE A 229 -3.25 -16.12 19.50
C PHE A 229 -4.72 -16.43 19.18
N ARG A 230 -5.69 -15.96 19.98
CA ARG A 230 -7.12 -16.07 19.64
C ARG A 230 -7.43 -15.39 18.30
N CYS A 231 -6.79 -14.25 17.99
CA CYS A 231 -6.95 -13.56 16.71
C CYS A 231 -6.50 -14.44 15.55
N THR A 232 -5.35 -15.12 15.69
CA THR A 232 -4.85 -16.07 14.69
C THR A 232 -5.78 -17.28 14.56
N ARG A 233 -6.12 -17.91 15.69
CA ARG A 233 -6.93 -19.13 15.74
C ARG A 233 -8.27 -18.99 15.04
N PHE A 234 -8.92 -17.83 15.18
CA PHE A 234 -10.25 -17.59 14.62
C PHE A 234 -10.24 -16.73 13.36
N GLY A 235 -9.17 -15.97 13.12
CA GLY A 235 -9.05 -15.02 12.01
C GLY A 235 -8.27 -15.54 10.80
N VAL A 236 -7.61 -16.70 10.91
CA VAL A 236 -6.81 -17.32 9.84
C VAL A 236 -7.22 -18.78 9.65
N THR A 237 -7.18 -19.25 8.41
CA THR A 237 -7.30 -20.67 8.03
C THR A 237 -6.16 -21.05 7.10
N CYS A 238 -5.64 -22.26 7.22
CA CYS A 238 -4.57 -22.78 6.37
C CYS A 238 -4.97 -24.10 5.74
N ALA A 239 -4.65 -24.31 4.45
CA ALA A 239 -4.95 -25.58 3.79
C ALA A 239 -4.20 -26.75 4.43
N VAL A 240 -3.00 -26.49 4.95
CA VAL A 240 -2.20 -27.48 5.68
C VAL A 240 -2.29 -27.22 7.17
N GLY A 241 -2.84 -28.20 7.90
CA GLY A 241 -2.78 -28.25 9.37
C GLY A 241 -3.60 -27.18 10.11
N GLY A 242 -4.39 -26.34 9.43
CA GLY A 242 -5.08 -25.20 10.06
C GLY A 242 -6.44 -24.86 9.44
N ALA A 243 -7.17 -25.83 8.88
CA ALA A 243 -8.44 -25.57 8.19
C ALA A 243 -9.59 -25.27 9.16
N THR A 244 -9.45 -25.64 10.44
CA THR A 244 -10.41 -25.32 11.52
C THR A 244 -9.71 -24.69 12.72
N PRO A 245 -10.43 -23.99 13.61
CA PRO A 245 -9.86 -23.44 14.84
C PRO A 245 -9.16 -24.49 15.73
N ASP A 246 -9.63 -25.74 15.72
CA ASP A 246 -9.03 -26.82 16.51
C ASP A 246 -7.74 -27.34 15.88
N GLN A 247 -7.70 -27.45 14.54
CA GLN A 247 -6.46 -27.76 13.82
C GLN A 247 -5.43 -26.64 13.97
N MET A 248 -5.88 -25.38 13.93
CA MET A 248 -5.01 -24.23 14.19
C MET A 248 -4.43 -24.25 15.60
N ASN A 249 -5.14 -24.80 16.59
CA ASN A 249 -4.63 -24.94 17.96
C ASN A 249 -3.57 -26.06 18.14
N THR A 250 -3.25 -26.80 17.09
CA THR A 250 -2.26 -27.89 17.13
C THR A 250 -0.88 -27.36 16.77
N VAL A 251 0.13 -27.64 17.61
CA VAL A 251 1.54 -27.29 17.36
C VAL A 251 2.03 -27.88 16.03
N GLY A 252 2.80 -27.10 15.29
CA GLY A 252 3.41 -27.50 14.02
C GLY A 252 3.26 -26.44 12.93
N VAL A 253 3.92 -26.71 11.80
CA VAL A 253 3.88 -25.86 10.62
C VAL A 253 2.46 -25.87 10.02
N LYS A 254 2.02 -24.69 9.59
CA LYS A 254 0.86 -24.49 8.74
C LYS A 254 1.34 -23.94 7.40
N ASP A 255 0.56 -24.12 6.36
CA ASP A 255 0.92 -23.65 5.02
C ASP A 255 -0.34 -23.32 4.23
N GLN A 256 -0.19 -22.44 3.23
CA GLN A 256 -1.27 -21.87 2.43
C GLN A 256 -2.33 -21.20 3.31
N CYS A 257 -1.85 -20.34 4.20
CA CYS A 257 -2.68 -19.59 5.12
C CYS A 257 -3.32 -18.37 4.45
N ALA A 258 -4.57 -18.11 4.80
CA ALA A 258 -5.36 -16.99 4.32
C ALA A 258 -6.31 -16.51 5.43
N PRO A 259 -6.85 -15.27 5.32
CA PRO A 259 -7.86 -14.81 6.26
C PRO A 259 -9.08 -15.72 6.30
N ASN A 260 -9.58 -15.99 7.50
CA ASN A 260 -10.87 -16.63 7.67
C ASN A 260 -12.00 -15.62 7.42
N GLU A 261 -12.43 -15.50 6.15
CA GLU A 261 -13.53 -14.63 5.72
C GLU A 261 -14.92 -15.05 6.27
N ASN A 262 -15.00 -16.16 6.99
CA ASN A 262 -16.20 -16.65 7.68
C ASN A 262 -16.04 -16.64 9.21
N SER A 263 -15.05 -15.93 9.74
CA SER A 263 -14.85 -15.80 11.19
C SER A 263 -16.10 -15.24 11.88
N GLN A 264 -16.44 -15.80 13.03
CA GLN A 264 -17.49 -15.28 13.92
C GLN A 264 -16.99 -14.11 14.78
N TYR A 265 -15.67 -13.96 14.90
CA TYR A 265 -15.04 -13.05 15.86
C TYR A 265 -14.26 -11.91 15.20
N LEU A 266 -13.72 -12.14 14.00
CA LEU A 266 -12.89 -11.19 13.27
C LEU A 266 -13.65 -10.69 12.05
N ALA A 267 -13.42 -9.42 11.71
CA ALA A 267 -13.98 -8.81 10.52
C ALA A 267 -13.41 -9.43 9.24
N LYS A 268 -14.23 -9.42 8.20
CA LYS A 268 -13.86 -9.83 6.84
C LYS A 268 -12.82 -8.90 6.26
N VAL A 269 -11.69 -9.41 5.78
CA VAL A 269 -10.66 -8.56 5.18
C VAL A 269 -11.18 -7.95 3.88
N SER A 270 -11.99 -8.69 3.12
CA SER A 270 -12.66 -8.20 1.92
C SER A 270 -13.56 -6.98 2.16
N GLY A 271 -14.10 -6.82 3.39
CA GLY A 271 -14.89 -5.66 3.79
C GLY A 271 -14.07 -4.37 3.82
N PHE A 272 -12.88 -4.43 4.41
CA PHE A 272 -11.95 -3.30 4.45
C PHE A 272 -11.43 -2.93 3.05
N VAL A 273 -11.17 -3.93 2.21
CA VAL A 273 -10.76 -3.72 0.81
C VAL A 273 -11.85 -2.98 0.04
N THR A 274 -13.10 -3.44 0.17
CA THR A 274 -14.26 -2.81 -0.46
C THR A 274 -14.44 -1.38 0.02
N TYR A 275 -14.34 -1.16 1.34
CA TYR A 275 -14.41 0.16 1.94
C TYR A 275 -13.34 1.11 1.37
N LEU A 276 -12.07 0.70 1.37
CA LEU A 276 -10.98 1.58 0.96
C LEU A 276 -11.03 1.89 -0.55
N LYS A 277 -11.34 0.89 -1.40
CA LYS A 277 -11.54 1.10 -2.85
C LYS A 277 -12.72 2.02 -3.15
N GLY A 278 -13.77 2.00 -2.34
CA GLY A 278 -14.94 2.86 -2.47
C GLY A 278 -14.77 4.28 -1.92
N LEU A 279 -13.65 4.57 -1.24
CA LEU A 279 -13.43 5.84 -0.55
C LEU A 279 -13.07 6.99 -1.51
N LYS A 280 -12.56 6.66 -2.70
CA LYS A 280 -12.20 7.62 -3.76
C LYS A 280 -13.02 7.34 -5.01
N SER A 281 -13.31 8.38 -5.78
CA SER A 281 -14.00 8.27 -7.08
C SER A 281 -13.22 7.42 -8.10
N ASP A 282 -11.91 7.33 -7.91
CA ASP A 282 -11.01 6.44 -8.62
C ASP A 282 -10.23 5.56 -7.63
N PRO A 283 -10.48 4.23 -7.61
CA PRO A 283 -9.75 3.30 -6.77
C PRO A 283 -8.23 3.29 -7.01
N SER A 284 -7.76 3.73 -8.19
CA SER A 284 -6.33 3.81 -8.52
C SER A 284 -5.57 4.83 -7.67
N LYS A 285 -6.30 5.77 -7.03
CA LYS A 285 -5.77 6.78 -6.11
C LYS A 285 -5.48 6.24 -4.70
N VAL A 286 -5.82 4.98 -4.44
CA VAL A 286 -5.56 4.31 -3.16
C VAL A 286 -4.28 3.51 -3.25
N ILE A 287 -3.36 3.77 -2.32
CA ILE A 287 -2.06 3.12 -2.20
C ILE A 287 -1.97 2.52 -0.80
N VAL A 288 -1.46 1.30 -0.68
CA VAL A 288 -1.32 0.64 0.62
C VAL A 288 0.07 0.05 0.79
N ALA A 289 0.64 0.10 1.99
CA ALA A 289 1.95 -0.47 2.24
C ALA A 289 2.03 -1.14 3.62
N GLY A 290 2.90 -2.14 3.74
CA GLY A 290 3.20 -2.80 5.02
C GLY A 290 4.70 -2.89 5.30
N ILE A 291 5.09 -2.57 6.52
CA ILE A 291 6.39 -2.89 7.12
C ILE A 291 6.11 -3.84 8.30
N MET A 292 6.19 -5.15 8.07
CA MET A 292 5.70 -6.16 9.01
C MET A 292 6.56 -7.43 9.07
N GLY A 293 6.21 -8.43 9.88
CA GLY A 293 6.90 -9.73 9.88
C GLY A 293 6.87 -10.41 8.50
N THR A 294 7.74 -11.39 8.27
CA THR A 294 7.67 -12.19 7.03
C THR A 294 6.43 -13.08 7.03
N THR A 295 5.92 -13.49 5.88
CA THR A 295 4.72 -14.36 5.82
C THR A 295 5.01 -15.80 6.21
N GLU A 296 6.26 -16.23 6.08
CA GLU A 296 6.72 -17.57 6.39
C GLU A 296 8.00 -17.52 7.26
N PRO A 297 8.22 -18.55 8.09
CA PRO A 297 7.34 -19.69 8.34
C PRO A 297 6.08 -19.31 9.15
N PHE A 298 4.95 -19.92 8.82
CA PHE A 298 3.74 -19.90 9.65
C PHE A 298 3.69 -21.15 10.52
N THR A 299 4.02 -21.04 11.81
CA THR A 299 4.10 -22.19 12.73
C THR A 299 3.33 -21.91 14.00
N ILE A 300 2.66 -22.92 14.54
CA ILE A 300 2.06 -22.86 15.88
C ILE A 300 3.01 -23.55 16.85
N GLU A 301 3.35 -22.90 17.95
CA GLU A 301 4.33 -23.38 18.91
C GLU A 301 3.81 -23.35 20.35
N THR A 302 4.54 -24.00 21.25
CA THR A 302 4.35 -23.81 22.69
C THR A 302 5.36 -22.77 23.16
N ARG A 303 4.86 -21.67 23.74
CA ARG A 303 5.65 -20.57 24.27
C ARG A 303 5.39 -20.41 25.76
N GLN A 304 6.43 -20.10 26.53
CA GLN A 304 6.28 -19.71 27.93
C GLN A 304 5.76 -18.27 28.00
N ILE A 305 4.52 -18.11 28.47
CA ILE A 305 3.86 -16.82 28.69
C ILE A 305 3.38 -16.81 30.14
N ASN A 306 3.80 -15.81 30.93
CA ASN A 306 3.49 -15.72 32.36
C ASN A 306 3.80 -17.01 33.16
N ASN A 307 4.95 -17.63 32.88
CA ASN A 307 5.39 -18.91 33.46
C ASN A 307 4.45 -20.10 33.18
N GLN A 308 3.64 -20.01 32.13
CA GLN A 308 2.78 -21.09 31.67
C GLN A 308 3.08 -21.43 30.22
N ASN A 309 3.09 -22.73 29.90
CA ASN A 309 3.15 -23.19 28.51
C ASN A 309 1.80 -22.88 27.86
N GLN A 310 1.82 -21.99 26.86
CA GLN A 310 0.64 -21.60 26.11
C GLN A 310 0.90 -21.81 24.62
N ILE A 311 -0.15 -22.14 23.88
CA ILE A 311 -0.10 -22.18 22.42
C ILE A 311 0.00 -20.74 21.91
N ALA A 312 0.92 -20.51 20.97
CA ALA A 312 1.16 -19.21 20.37
C ALA A 312 1.45 -19.34 18.87
N LEU A 313 1.23 -18.25 18.14
CA LEU A 313 1.77 -18.09 16.80
C LEU A 313 3.30 -17.92 16.90
N GLY A 314 4.03 -18.75 16.15
CA GLY A 314 5.48 -18.72 16.04
C GLY A 314 5.96 -17.47 15.32
N ARG A 315 7.15 -17.00 15.71
CA ARG A 315 7.79 -15.83 15.09
C ARG A 315 8.21 -16.19 13.67
N SER A 316 7.75 -15.43 12.67
CA SER A 316 8.16 -15.67 11.27
C SER A 316 9.56 -15.15 11.00
N CYS A 317 10.01 -14.16 11.76
CA CYS A 317 11.36 -13.66 11.64
C CYS A 317 11.93 -13.20 12.97
N THR A 318 13.26 -13.19 13.03
CA THR A 318 14.04 -12.84 14.21
C THR A 318 15.33 -12.16 13.74
N TYR A 319 15.72 -11.07 14.38
CA TYR A 319 16.93 -10.32 14.02
C TYR A 319 17.57 -9.64 15.23
N GLN A 320 18.84 -9.29 15.10
CA GLN A 320 19.57 -8.57 16.13
C GLN A 320 19.26 -7.07 16.03
N GLY A 321 18.56 -6.52 17.03
CA GLY A 321 18.31 -5.09 17.17
C GLY A 321 19.41 -4.34 17.94
N SER A 322 19.15 -3.08 18.28
CA SER A 322 20.08 -2.15 18.95
C SER A 322 20.43 -2.51 20.41
N GLY A 323 19.86 -3.59 20.96
CA GLY A 323 20.14 -4.04 22.33
C GLY A 323 19.58 -5.41 22.70
N SER A 324 18.68 -5.97 21.90
CA SER A 324 18.00 -7.23 22.16
C SER A 324 17.65 -7.95 20.87
N LEU A 325 17.35 -9.24 20.98
CA LEU A 325 16.79 -10.03 19.89
C LEU A 325 15.36 -9.55 19.64
N GLN A 326 15.08 -9.14 18.41
CA GLN A 326 13.78 -8.65 17.98
C GLN A 326 13.09 -9.71 17.13
N VAL A 327 11.77 -9.75 17.21
CA VAL A 327 10.92 -10.74 16.53
C VAL A 327 9.70 -10.09 15.93
N ALA A 328 9.09 -10.74 14.95
CA ALA A 328 7.76 -10.41 14.43
C ALA A 328 7.02 -11.67 14.02
N ASP A 329 5.70 -11.59 14.00
CA ASP A 329 4.77 -12.66 13.63
C ASP A 329 4.32 -12.53 12.17
N PRO A 330 3.86 -13.62 11.55
CA PRO A 330 3.37 -13.57 10.17
C PRO A 330 2.09 -12.73 10.02
N PRO A 331 2.09 -11.68 9.18
CA PRO A 331 0.97 -10.75 9.03
C PRO A 331 -0.03 -11.24 7.97
N THR A 332 -0.62 -12.41 8.16
CA THR A 332 -1.44 -13.10 7.13
C THR A 332 -2.61 -12.25 6.64
N ARG A 333 -3.34 -11.60 7.55
CA ARG A 333 -4.52 -10.79 7.24
C ARG A 333 -4.16 -9.47 6.58
N ILE A 334 -3.14 -8.77 7.09
CA ILE A 334 -2.67 -7.55 6.43
C ILE A 334 -2.03 -7.85 5.07
N LYS A 335 -1.22 -8.90 4.94
CA LYS A 335 -0.64 -9.27 3.64
C LYS A 335 -1.72 -9.54 2.60
N PHE A 336 -2.74 -10.32 2.95
CA PHE A 336 -3.88 -10.56 2.06
C PHE A 336 -4.59 -9.26 1.68
N PHE A 337 -4.79 -8.33 2.63
CA PHE A 337 -5.34 -7.00 2.37
C PHE A 337 -4.52 -6.24 1.33
N LEU A 338 -3.19 -6.15 1.52
CA LEU A 338 -2.28 -5.44 0.62
C LEU A 338 -2.28 -6.02 -0.80
N ASP A 339 -2.39 -7.35 -0.93
CA ASP A 339 -2.42 -8.05 -2.22
C ASP A 339 -3.68 -7.72 -3.05
N GLN A 340 -4.72 -7.15 -2.44
CA GLN A 340 -5.92 -6.73 -3.16
C GLN A 340 -5.75 -5.39 -3.92
N PHE A 341 -4.57 -4.77 -3.86
CA PHE A 341 -4.25 -3.49 -4.51
C PHE A 341 -3.07 -3.67 -5.50
N PRO A 342 -3.25 -4.45 -6.58
CA PRO A 342 -2.17 -4.73 -7.53
C PRO A 342 -1.63 -3.42 -8.12
N ASN A 343 -0.30 -3.33 -8.26
CA ASN A 343 0.43 -2.15 -8.75
C ASN A 343 0.24 -0.88 -7.89
N ARG A 344 -0.40 -1.00 -6.73
CA ARG A 344 -0.66 0.06 -5.75
C ARG A 344 -0.36 -0.40 -4.32
N SER A 345 0.41 -1.47 -4.17
CA SER A 345 0.87 -1.94 -2.89
C SER A 345 2.34 -2.30 -2.85
N THR A 346 2.93 -2.23 -1.66
CA THR A 346 4.25 -2.78 -1.36
C THR A 346 4.27 -3.42 0.02
N PHE A 347 5.14 -4.40 0.20
CA PHE A 347 5.29 -5.14 1.45
C PHE A 347 6.77 -5.38 1.70
N THR A 348 7.24 -4.97 2.87
CA THR A 348 8.63 -5.11 3.28
C THR A 348 8.70 -5.60 4.71
N THR A 349 9.81 -6.24 5.06
CA THR A 349 9.94 -6.80 6.40
C THR A 349 10.36 -5.75 7.44
N ILE A 350 9.77 -5.81 8.63
CA ILE A 350 10.21 -5.09 9.82
C ILE A 350 11.41 -5.77 10.50
N CYS A 351 11.73 -7.02 10.12
CA CYS A 351 12.77 -7.83 10.74
C CYS A 351 14.18 -7.49 10.24
N GLN A 352 14.56 -6.23 10.34
CA GLN A 352 15.87 -5.73 9.94
C GLN A 352 16.25 -4.52 10.80
N PRO A 353 17.55 -4.33 11.10
CA PRO A 353 18.00 -3.21 11.93
C PRO A 353 17.82 -1.86 11.24
N ASP A 354 17.81 -1.84 9.90
CA ASP A 354 17.60 -0.65 9.10
C ASP A 354 16.32 -0.76 8.26
N LEU A 355 15.36 0.13 8.51
CA LEU A 355 14.08 0.20 7.78
C LEU A 355 14.12 1.19 6.61
N SER A 356 15.26 1.82 6.34
CA SER A 356 15.43 2.82 5.27
C SER A 356 15.01 2.26 3.90
N GLY A 357 15.42 1.04 3.56
CA GLY A 357 15.07 0.39 2.31
C GLY A 357 13.56 0.13 2.15
N GLY A 358 12.86 -0.18 3.25
CA GLY A 358 11.41 -0.35 3.24
C GLY A 358 10.68 0.96 2.97
N LEU A 359 11.08 2.02 3.68
CA LEU A 359 10.53 3.36 3.48
C LEU A 359 10.85 3.94 2.10
N GLN A 360 12.03 3.66 1.54
CA GLN A 360 12.39 4.04 0.18
C GLN A 360 11.49 3.36 -0.86
N GLN A 361 11.21 2.06 -0.70
CA GLN A 361 10.28 1.35 -1.59
C GLN A 361 8.87 1.95 -1.54
N ILE A 362 8.37 2.30 -0.35
CA ILE A 362 7.08 2.97 -0.19
C ILE A 362 7.12 4.33 -0.90
N ALA A 363 8.16 5.13 -0.65
CA ALA A 363 8.26 6.45 -1.26
C ALA A 363 8.40 6.39 -2.79
N GLN A 364 9.09 5.38 -3.34
CA GLN A 364 9.15 5.14 -4.78
C GLN A 364 7.79 4.71 -5.35
N LEU A 365 7.01 3.91 -4.62
CA LEU A 365 5.63 3.59 -4.99
C LEU A 365 4.77 4.86 -5.05
N LEU A 366 4.89 5.74 -4.06
CA LEU A 366 4.20 7.04 -4.04
C LEU A 366 4.63 7.92 -5.21
N LYS A 367 5.93 8.01 -5.50
CA LYS A 367 6.47 8.74 -6.66
C LYS A 367 5.88 8.23 -7.97
N THR A 368 5.78 6.91 -8.13
CA THR A 368 5.22 6.28 -9.32
C THR A 368 3.72 6.57 -9.45
N ALA A 369 2.97 6.43 -8.36
CA ALA A 369 1.51 6.64 -8.36
C ALA A 369 1.09 8.10 -8.58
N LEU A 370 1.89 9.06 -8.12
CA LEU A 370 1.63 10.50 -8.30
C LEU A 370 1.99 11.01 -9.71
N GLY A 371 2.49 10.13 -10.59
CA GLY A 371 2.93 10.45 -11.95
C GLY A 371 4.40 10.85 -11.98
N ASN A 372 5.24 9.92 -12.45
CA ASN A 372 6.63 10.18 -12.78
C ASN A 372 6.77 10.23 -14.32
N PRO A 373 6.99 11.40 -14.94
CA PRO A 373 7.23 11.48 -16.38
C PRO A 373 8.63 11.01 -16.78
N CYS A 374 9.48 10.62 -15.83
CA CYS A 374 10.78 10.03 -16.15
C CYS A 374 10.63 8.63 -16.75
N ILE A 375 11.34 8.41 -17.85
CA ILE A 375 11.57 7.11 -18.46
C ILE A 375 12.79 6.49 -17.77
N GLU A 376 12.64 5.28 -17.22
CA GLU A 376 13.68 4.62 -16.42
C GLU A 376 14.50 3.63 -17.25
N GLY A 377 13.94 3.09 -18.34
CA GLY A 377 14.66 2.25 -19.30
C GLY A 377 15.48 3.07 -20.30
N ASN A 378 16.51 2.44 -20.86
CA ASN A 378 17.28 3.00 -21.98
C ASN A 378 16.43 2.86 -23.24
N LEU A 379 16.06 3.98 -23.85
CA LEU A 379 15.21 3.98 -25.05
C LEU A 379 16.01 3.59 -26.28
N ALA A 380 15.40 2.81 -27.17
CA ALA A 380 16.01 2.51 -28.47
C ALA A 380 16.20 3.79 -29.32
N ASP A 381 17.22 3.80 -30.18
CA ASP A 381 17.48 4.86 -31.16
C ASP A 381 17.16 4.37 -32.59
N PRO A 382 16.24 5.01 -33.34
CA PRO A 382 15.45 6.20 -32.97
C PRO A 382 14.39 5.92 -31.90
N ILE A 383 14.12 6.94 -31.07
CA ILE A 383 13.07 6.88 -30.05
C ILE A 383 11.73 6.58 -30.72
N ASP A 384 11.14 5.45 -30.35
CA ASP A 384 9.82 5.02 -30.78
C ASP A 384 8.90 4.86 -29.56
N CYS A 385 7.93 5.75 -29.45
CA CYS A 385 6.91 5.72 -28.41
C CYS A 385 5.51 5.90 -28.99
N SER A 386 4.56 5.12 -28.51
CA SER A 386 3.13 5.40 -28.67
C SER A 386 2.62 6.04 -27.39
N VAL A 387 2.04 7.23 -27.49
CA VAL A 387 1.55 7.99 -26.34
C VAL A 387 0.09 8.37 -26.58
N SER A 388 -0.77 8.11 -25.59
CA SER A 388 -2.21 8.34 -25.68
C SER A 388 -2.77 8.98 -24.42
N ASP A 389 -3.79 9.81 -24.58
CA ASP A 389 -4.71 10.18 -23.51
C ASP A 389 -5.83 9.16 -23.38
N VAL A 390 -5.97 8.57 -22.22
CA VAL A 390 -7.01 7.58 -21.91
C VAL A 390 -7.92 8.14 -20.82
N ALA A 391 -9.12 8.58 -21.22
CA ALA A 391 -10.18 8.95 -20.30
C ALA A 391 -10.94 7.70 -19.82
N ASN A 392 -11.44 7.71 -18.58
CA ASN A 392 -12.11 6.56 -17.95
C ASN A 392 -11.23 5.28 -17.97
N TYR A 393 -9.94 5.43 -17.73
CA TYR A 393 -9.00 4.31 -17.75
C TYR A 393 -9.45 3.18 -16.79
N LEU A 394 -9.53 1.95 -17.29
CA LEU A 394 -10.03 0.76 -16.58
C LEU A 394 -11.48 0.87 -16.08
N LYS A 395 -12.28 1.82 -16.58
CA LYS A 395 -13.70 2.02 -16.26
C LYS A 395 -14.57 1.79 -17.51
N PRO A 396 -15.90 1.56 -17.36
CA PRO A 396 -16.82 1.56 -18.50
C PRO A 396 -16.73 2.88 -19.29
N ASN A 397 -16.80 2.80 -20.62
CA ASN A 397 -16.63 3.93 -21.55
C ASN A 397 -15.21 4.54 -21.56
N GLN A 398 -14.18 3.71 -21.41
CA GLN A 398 -12.80 4.09 -21.69
C GLN A 398 -12.68 4.67 -23.09
N ASN A 399 -12.05 5.84 -23.21
CA ASN A 399 -11.83 6.53 -24.48
C ASN A 399 -10.35 6.89 -24.62
N GLU A 400 -9.71 6.37 -25.65
CA GLU A 400 -8.30 6.58 -25.94
C GLU A 400 -8.13 7.55 -27.12
N VAL A 401 -7.26 8.55 -26.94
CA VAL A 401 -6.89 9.54 -27.94
C VAL A 401 -5.37 9.52 -28.08
N VAL A 402 -4.88 8.95 -29.17
CA VAL A 402 -3.44 8.93 -29.47
C VAL A 402 -2.94 10.36 -29.68
N LEU A 403 -1.85 10.71 -29.00
CA LEU A 403 -1.20 12.01 -29.09
C LEU A 403 -0.10 11.97 -30.18
N PRO A 404 -0.02 12.97 -31.07
CA PRO A 404 1.08 13.08 -32.01
C PRO A 404 2.37 13.48 -31.29
N GLN A 405 3.52 13.10 -31.86
CA GLN A 405 4.80 13.66 -31.43
C GLN A 405 4.87 15.15 -31.78
N CYS A 406 5.45 15.97 -30.91
CA CYS A 406 5.60 17.40 -31.12
C CYS A 406 6.58 17.66 -32.27
N ASP A 407 6.25 18.65 -33.10
CA ASP A 407 7.23 19.29 -33.96
C ASP A 407 8.11 20.26 -33.13
N ALA A 408 9.14 20.83 -33.77
CA ALA A 408 10.14 21.65 -33.10
C ALA A 408 9.60 22.86 -32.32
N THR A 409 8.37 23.31 -32.64
CA THR A 409 7.72 24.47 -32.00
C THR A 409 6.47 24.09 -31.20
N ALA A 410 6.13 22.80 -31.13
CA ALA A 410 4.87 22.29 -30.61
C ALA A 410 3.66 23.04 -31.19
N SER A 411 3.61 23.20 -32.52
CA SER A 411 2.59 23.99 -33.22
C SER A 411 1.20 23.34 -33.16
N VAL A 412 1.15 22.01 -33.09
CA VAL A 412 -0.08 21.22 -32.93
C VAL A 412 -0.09 20.63 -31.52
N LYS A 413 -1.08 21.01 -30.71
CA LYS A 413 -1.25 20.55 -29.33
C LYS A 413 -2.66 19.92 -29.16
N PRO A 414 -2.83 18.89 -28.31
CA PRO A 414 -1.80 18.26 -27.49
C PRO A 414 -0.80 17.42 -28.30
N CYS A 415 0.47 17.42 -27.90
CA CYS A 415 1.53 16.59 -28.50
C CYS A 415 2.55 16.14 -27.44
N TRP A 416 3.35 15.12 -27.73
CA TRP A 416 4.37 14.58 -26.83
C TRP A 416 5.79 14.69 -27.37
N GLN A 417 6.79 14.78 -26.50
CA GLN A 417 8.20 14.66 -26.87
C GLN A 417 9.00 14.04 -25.73
N ILE A 418 10.11 13.36 -26.07
CA ILE A 418 11.10 12.95 -25.08
C ILE A 418 12.21 14.01 -25.01
N LYS A 419 12.53 14.46 -23.79
CA LYS A 419 13.63 15.40 -23.53
C LYS A 419 14.63 14.79 -22.58
N LYS A 420 15.90 15.20 -22.69
CA LYS A 420 16.90 14.93 -21.64
C LYS A 420 16.86 16.05 -20.60
N ASP A 421 16.71 15.68 -19.33
CA ASP A 421 16.78 16.60 -18.21
C ASP A 421 17.34 15.86 -17.00
N ALA A 422 18.66 15.88 -16.84
CA ALA A 422 19.35 15.20 -15.75
C ALA A 422 19.04 15.77 -14.37
N ALA A 423 18.54 17.00 -14.28
CA ALA A 423 18.08 17.58 -13.02
C ALA A 423 16.70 17.03 -12.64
N LYS A 424 15.84 16.81 -13.64
CA LYS A 424 14.46 16.31 -13.46
C LYS A 424 14.37 14.80 -13.38
N CYS A 425 15.17 14.07 -14.16
CA CYS A 425 15.23 12.61 -14.24
C CYS A 425 16.68 12.14 -14.13
N PRO A 426 17.21 11.89 -12.92
CA PRO A 426 18.62 11.52 -12.74
C PRO A 426 18.91 10.01 -12.95
N GLY A 427 17.90 9.20 -13.27
CA GLY A 427 18.02 7.76 -13.53
C GLY A 427 17.97 7.44 -15.03
N GLY A 428 18.50 6.27 -15.42
CA GLY A 428 18.58 5.84 -16.82
C GLY A 428 19.33 6.84 -17.70
N ASP A 429 18.80 7.09 -18.91
CA ASP A 429 19.34 8.07 -19.87
C ASP A 429 18.94 9.53 -19.61
N ASN A 430 18.27 9.78 -18.49
CA ASN A 430 17.73 11.07 -18.08
C ASN A 430 16.55 11.58 -18.94
N PHE A 431 15.76 10.66 -19.48
CA PHE A 431 14.64 10.99 -20.36
C PHE A 431 13.36 11.37 -19.60
N VAL A 432 12.69 12.41 -20.06
CA VAL A 432 11.39 12.91 -19.59
C VAL A 432 10.39 12.81 -20.74
N LEU A 433 9.24 12.18 -20.50
CA LEU A 433 8.07 12.32 -21.36
C LEU A 433 7.37 13.67 -21.07
N ASP A 434 7.52 14.61 -21.99
CA ASP A 434 6.95 15.95 -21.92
C ASP A 434 5.73 16.08 -22.83
N ILE A 435 4.56 16.35 -22.25
CA ILE A 435 3.32 16.54 -23.00
C ILE A 435 2.96 18.03 -23.05
N GLN A 436 2.96 18.58 -24.26
CA GLN A 436 2.63 19.99 -24.52
C GLN A 436 1.13 20.14 -24.77
N ARG A 437 0.45 20.98 -23.99
CA ARG A 437 -1.01 21.17 -24.05
C ARG A 437 -1.40 22.64 -24.07
N THR A 438 -2.56 22.96 -24.65
CA THR A 438 -3.22 24.26 -24.57
C THR A 438 -4.24 24.32 -23.42
N GLN A 439 -4.86 23.18 -23.09
CA GLN A 439 -5.83 23.03 -22.03
C GLN A 439 -5.61 21.70 -21.30
N ALA A 440 -5.89 21.66 -20.00
CA ALA A 440 -5.93 20.41 -19.25
C ALA A 440 -7.07 19.51 -19.77
N PRO A 441 -6.87 18.20 -19.98
CA PRO A 441 -7.95 17.30 -20.36
C PRO A 441 -8.91 17.06 -19.19
N PRO A 442 -10.01 16.32 -19.41
CA PRO A 442 -10.98 16.01 -18.36
C PRO A 442 -10.32 15.40 -17.10
N PRO A 443 -10.88 15.66 -15.90
CA PRO A 443 -10.52 14.93 -14.68
C PRO A 443 -10.58 13.41 -14.93
N ASP A 444 -9.58 12.66 -14.45
CA ASP A 444 -9.41 11.21 -14.66
C ASP A 444 -8.90 10.76 -16.06
N THR A 445 -8.28 11.67 -16.83
CA THR A 445 -7.52 11.29 -18.04
C THR A 445 -6.09 10.88 -17.66
N HIS A 446 -5.64 9.73 -18.18
CA HIS A 446 -4.28 9.21 -18.01
C HIS A 446 -3.48 9.33 -19.31
N VAL A 447 -2.22 9.76 -19.25
CA VAL A 447 -1.25 9.60 -20.34
C VAL A 447 -0.69 8.19 -20.23
N ILE A 448 -0.99 7.36 -21.22
CA ILE A 448 -0.39 6.04 -21.36
C ILE A 448 0.70 6.14 -22.42
N ALA A 449 1.92 5.72 -22.08
CA ALA A 449 3.02 5.65 -23.03
C ALA A 449 3.62 4.25 -23.07
N TYR A 450 3.87 3.79 -24.29
CA TYR A 450 4.59 2.56 -24.59
C TYR A 450 5.83 2.97 -25.40
N CYS A 451 7.01 2.86 -24.81
CA CYS A 451 8.26 3.21 -25.47
C CYS A 451 9.13 1.97 -25.68
N VAL A 452 9.73 1.84 -26.85
CA VAL A 452 10.65 0.75 -27.16
C VAL A 452 11.98 0.98 -26.43
N THR A 453 12.43 -0.01 -25.66
CA THR A 453 13.73 0.05 -24.97
C THR A 453 14.78 -0.78 -25.69
N GLU A 454 16.05 -0.48 -25.43
CA GLU A 454 17.16 -1.32 -25.90
C GLU A 454 17.05 -2.74 -25.31
N PRO A 455 17.39 -3.78 -26.10
CA PRO A 455 17.56 -5.14 -25.56
C PRO A 455 18.80 -5.17 -24.66
N GLU A 456 18.64 -5.66 -23.42
CA GLU A 456 19.73 -5.87 -22.44
C GLU A 456 20.85 -6.80 -22.95
#